data_AF-A0A2N9W1E6-F1
#
_entry.id   AF-A0A2N9W1E6-F1
#
_cell.length_a   1.000
_cell.length_b   1.000
_cell.length_c   1.000
_cell.angle_alpha   90.00
_cell.angle_beta   90.00
_cell.angle_gamma   90.00
#
_symmetry.space_group_name_H-M   'P 1'
#
loop_
_entity.id
_entity.type
_entity.pdbx_description
1 polymer ?
#
loop_
_entity_poly.entity_id
_entity_poly.type
_entity_poly.pdbx_seq_one_letter_code
_entity_poly.pdbx_strand_id
1 'polypeptide(L)'
;MIHDWIFTARHCIVDGENNPRFDQVRDVTFDDSSEILGEAIRGLVEAERVQPNDVAGGAITTAVGSVIAKGLWDKRGACKDLIVKPKDVAAAEAAIPGSSRLIARRSFRLPPETPPVPVQRRAKIITRVTF
;
A
#
# COMPACT_ATOMS: atom_id res chain seq x y z
N MET A 1 -3.93 5.43 -3.49
CA MET A 1 -2.83 6.01 -2.68
C MET A 1 -2.62 5.34 -1.31
N ILE A 2 -3.34 4.25 -0.97
CA ILE A 2 -3.05 3.48 0.27
C ILE A 2 -1.74 2.70 0.12
N HIS A 3 -1.53 2.09 -1.05
CA HIS A 3 -0.30 1.38 -1.41
C HIS A 3 0.94 2.28 -1.31
N ASP A 4 0.90 3.49 -1.87
CA ASP A 4 2.03 4.42 -1.84
C ASP A 4 2.37 4.87 -0.41
N TRP A 5 1.36 5.00 0.44
CA TRP A 5 1.57 5.27 1.86
C TRP A 5 2.22 4.08 2.57
N ILE A 6 1.77 2.85 2.31
CA ILE A 6 2.40 1.62 2.83
C ILE A 6 3.87 1.53 2.38
N PHE A 7 4.15 1.84 1.11
CA PHE A 7 5.50 1.83 0.55
C PHE A 7 6.41 2.86 1.24
N THR A 8 5.90 4.08 1.44
CA THR A 8 6.61 5.13 2.20
C THR A 8 6.85 4.70 3.65
N ALA A 9 5.83 4.12 4.30
CA ALA A 9 5.93 3.65 5.67
C ALA A 9 6.98 2.56 5.82
N ARG A 10 7.02 1.58 4.89
CA ARG A 10 8.03 0.52 4.87
C ARG A 10 9.44 1.10 4.86
N HIS A 11 9.73 2.03 3.94
CA HIS A 11 11.06 2.65 3.85
C HIS A 11 11.41 3.42 5.11
N CYS A 12 10.46 4.15 5.68
CA CYS A 12 10.70 4.89 6.92
C CYS A 12 10.90 3.98 8.15
N ILE A 13 10.18 2.86 8.25
CA ILE A 13 10.39 1.85 9.29
C ILE A 13 11.78 1.21 9.14
N VAL A 14 12.16 0.81 7.92
CA VAL A 14 13.46 0.18 7.63
C VAL A 14 14.62 1.14 7.89
N ASP A 15 14.40 2.44 7.68
CA ASP A 15 15.37 3.51 7.94
C ASP A 15 15.41 3.97 9.42
N GLY A 16 14.61 3.34 10.29
CA GLY A 16 14.64 3.56 11.74
C GLY A 16 13.76 4.72 12.23
N GLU A 17 12.86 5.25 11.40
CA GLU A 17 11.89 6.25 11.85
C GLU A 17 10.87 5.60 12.79
N ASN A 18 10.74 6.13 14.01
CA ASN A 18 9.84 5.58 15.04
C ASN A 18 8.55 6.40 15.20
N ASN A 19 7.95 6.77 14.06
CA ASN A 19 6.71 7.54 14.05
C ASN A 19 5.51 6.61 14.31
N PRO A 20 4.68 6.86 15.35
CA PRO A 20 3.54 6.00 15.68
C PRO A 20 2.53 5.82 14.55
N ARG A 21 2.51 6.72 13.55
CA ARG A 21 1.64 6.56 12.38
C ARG A 21 1.93 5.30 11.56
N PHE A 22 3.15 4.75 11.67
CA PHE A 22 3.59 3.59 10.91
C PHE A 22 3.31 2.26 11.64
N ASP A 23 2.94 2.30 12.91
CA ASP A 23 2.79 1.08 13.73
C ASP A 23 1.78 0.10 13.14
N GLN A 24 0.74 0.61 12.49
CA GLN A 24 -0.33 -0.18 11.87
C GLN A 24 0.10 -1.00 10.65
N VAL A 25 1.26 -0.67 10.06
CA VAL A 25 1.76 -1.32 8.84
C VAL A 25 3.14 -1.94 9.02
N ARG A 26 3.61 -2.04 10.26
CA ARG A 26 4.92 -2.65 10.56
C ARG A 26 5.00 -4.11 10.11
N ASP A 27 3.89 -4.83 10.23
CA ASP A 27 3.81 -6.25 9.92
C ASP A 27 3.34 -6.53 8.49
N VAL A 28 3.08 -5.48 7.69
CA VAL A 28 2.67 -5.63 6.28
C VAL A 28 3.87 -6.12 5.47
N THR A 29 3.71 -7.29 4.85
CA THR A 29 4.75 -7.88 4.00
C THR A 29 4.71 -7.33 2.57
N PHE A 30 5.72 -7.65 1.78
CA PHE A 30 5.75 -7.31 0.35
C PHE A 30 4.58 -7.95 -0.41
N ASP A 31 4.27 -9.20 -0.07
CA ASP A 31 3.17 -9.95 -0.69
C ASP A 31 1.83 -9.30 -0.33
N ASP A 32 1.63 -8.93 0.95
CA ASP A 32 0.43 -8.19 1.39
C ASP A 32 0.29 -6.85 0.65
N SER A 33 1.40 -6.10 0.49
CA SER A 33 1.37 -4.83 -0.26
C SER A 33 0.93 -5.03 -1.71
N SER A 34 1.42 -6.10 -2.35
CA SER A 34 1.07 -6.45 -3.73
C SER A 34 -0.39 -6.86 -3.86
N GLU A 35 -0.90 -7.65 -2.91
CA GLU A 35 -2.30 -8.06 -2.85
C GLU A 35 -3.23 -6.87 -2.62
N ILE A 36 -2.90 -5.96 -1.69
CA ILE A 36 -3.65 -4.73 -1.42
C ILE A 36 -3.78 -3.88 -2.68
N LEU A 37 -2.72 -3.77 -3.49
CA LEU A 37 -2.80 -3.04 -4.75
C LEU A 37 -3.70 -3.74 -5.77
N GLY A 38 -3.57 -5.07 -5.89
CA GLY A 38 -4.41 -5.88 -6.77
C GLY A 38 -5.90 -5.71 -6.46
N GLU A 39 -6.28 -5.83 -5.19
CA GLU A 39 -7.66 -5.66 -4.73
C GLU A 39 -8.16 -4.21 -4.88
N ALA A 40 -7.29 -3.22 -4.68
CA ALA A 40 -7.64 -1.82 -4.93
C ALA A 40 -7.94 -1.55 -6.41
N ILE A 41 -7.16 -2.13 -7.33
CA ILE A 41 -7.41 -2.01 -8.78
C ILE A 41 -8.70 -2.73 -9.15
N ARG A 42 -8.90 -3.96 -8.64
CA ARG A 42 -10.12 -4.73 -8.85
C ARG A 42 -11.36 -3.95 -8.41
N GLY A 43 -11.35 -3.37 -7.22
CA GLY A 43 -12.45 -2.55 -6.72
C GLY A 43 -12.73 -1.31 -7.58
N LEU A 44 -11.70 -0.69 -8.17
CA LEU A 44 -11.88 0.42 -9.11
C LEU A 44 -12.52 -0.01 -10.43
N VAL A 45 -12.17 -1.20 -10.92
CA VAL A 45 -12.77 -1.80 -12.12
C VAL A 45 -14.24 -2.16 -11.86
N GLU A 46 -14.53 -2.85 -10.75
CA GLU A 46 -15.89 -3.22 -10.34
C GLU A 46 -16.78 -2.00 -10.11
N ALA A 47 -16.22 -0.89 -9.63
CA ALA A 47 -16.92 0.38 -9.46
C ALA A 47 -17.04 1.23 -10.74
N GLU A 48 -16.63 0.69 -11.91
CA GLU A 48 -16.63 1.37 -13.22
C GLU A 48 -15.89 2.73 -13.21
N ARG A 49 -14.94 2.92 -12.29
CA ARG A 49 -14.15 4.15 -12.17
C ARG A 49 -12.96 4.19 -13.12
N VAL A 50 -12.60 3.05 -13.67
CA VAL A 50 -11.57 2.86 -14.71
C VAL A 50 -12.16 2.01 -15.83
N GLN A 51 -11.74 2.24 -17.07
CA GLN A 51 -12.20 1.40 -18.17
C GLN A 51 -11.76 -0.04 -17.91
N PRO A 52 -12.66 -1.03 -18.03
CA PRO A 52 -12.28 -2.43 -17.95
C PRO A 52 -11.33 -2.73 -19.09
N ASN A 53 -10.06 -2.88 -18.74
CA ASN A 53 -9.04 -3.37 -19.64
C ASN A 53 -8.48 -4.63 -18.98
N ASP A 54 -8.97 -5.79 -19.40
CA ASP A 54 -8.75 -7.10 -18.77
C ASP A 54 -7.27 -7.44 -18.56
N VAL A 55 -6.38 -6.81 -19.33
CA VAL A 55 -4.93 -7.01 -19.24
C VAL A 55 -4.29 -6.15 -18.13
N ALA A 56 -4.83 -4.97 -17.86
CA ALA A 56 -4.17 -3.96 -17.01
C ALA A 56 -4.09 -4.40 -15.55
N GLY A 57 -5.18 -4.93 -14.98
CA GLY A 57 -5.20 -5.36 -13.57
C GLY A 57 -4.19 -6.48 -13.28
N GLY A 58 -4.17 -7.51 -14.14
CA GLY A 58 -3.23 -8.64 -14.01
C GLY A 58 -1.78 -8.24 -14.27
N ALA A 59 -1.53 -7.42 -15.31
CA ALA A 59 -0.18 -6.97 -15.63
C ALA A 59 0.41 -6.05 -14.54
N ILE A 60 -0.39 -5.12 -14.00
CA ILE A 60 0.07 -4.24 -12.91
C ILE A 60 0.36 -5.05 -11.65
N THR A 61 -0.54 -5.95 -11.26
CA THR A 61 -0.36 -6.82 -10.08
C THR A 61 0.89 -7.69 -10.22
N THR A 62 1.11 -8.25 -11.42
CA THR A 62 2.31 -9.05 -11.71
C THR A 62 3.59 -8.21 -11.65
N ALA A 63 3.56 -6.98 -12.18
CA ALA A 63 4.71 -6.09 -12.15
C ALA A 63 5.08 -5.68 -10.71
N VAL A 64 4.09 -5.37 -9.87
CA VAL A 64 4.34 -4.98 -8.47
C VAL A 64 4.73 -6.15 -7.57
N GLY A 65 4.33 -7.39 -7.91
CA GLY A 65 4.78 -8.60 -7.22
C GLY A 65 6.14 -9.13 -7.70
N SER A 66 6.81 -8.42 -8.61
CA SER A 66 8.07 -8.89 -9.22
C SER A 66 9.28 -8.77 -8.27
N VAL A 67 10.35 -9.50 -8.59
CA VAL A 67 11.62 -9.43 -7.85
C VAL A 67 12.24 -8.02 -7.89
N ILE A 68 12.04 -7.28 -8.99
CA ILE A 68 12.50 -5.89 -9.11
C ILE A 68 11.76 -5.01 -8.11
N ALA A 69 10.44 -5.16 -8.02
CA ALA A 69 9.62 -4.43 -7.06
C ALA A 69 9.97 -4.80 -5.61
N LYS A 70 10.30 -6.07 -5.34
CA LYS A 70 10.80 -6.50 -4.03
C LYS A 70 12.13 -5.82 -3.67
N GLY A 71 13.05 -5.70 -4.63
CA GLY A 71 14.29 -4.95 -4.44
C GLY A 71 14.05 -3.48 -4.10
N LEU A 72 13.04 -2.85 -4.71
CA LEU A 72 12.61 -1.50 -4.38
C LEU A 72 11.97 -1.42 -2.99
N TRP A 73 11.13 -2.40 -2.62
CA TRP A 73 10.49 -2.51 -1.31
C TRP A 73 11.48 -2.58 -0.15
N ASP A 74 12.56 -3.34 -0.31
CA ASP A 74 13.59 -3.51 0.72
C ASP A 74 14.71 -2.45 0.68
N LYS A 75 14.59 -1.44 -0.19
CA LYS A 75 15.57 -0.36 -0.31
C LYS A 75 15.71 0.42 1.00
N ARG A 76 16.95 0.56 1.47
CA ARG A 76 17.32 1.41 2.62
C ARG A 76 17.73 2.81 2.18
N GLY A 77 17.54 3.78 3.06
CA GLY A 77 17.85 5.20 2.87
C GLY A 77 16.84 5.98 2.03
N ALA A 78 15.71 5.38 1.66
CA ALA A 78 14.72 5.98 0.77
C ALA A 78 13.71 6.90 1.48
N CYS A 79 13.58 6.80 2.80
CA CYS A 79 12.55 7.54 3.54
C CYS A 79 12.64 9.06 3.37
N LYS A 80 13.86 9.63 3.39
CA LYS A 80 14.08 11.08 3.28
C LYS A 80 13.52 11.69 1.99
N ASP A 81 13.57 10.95 0.90
CA ASP A 81 13.10 11.40 -0.41
C ASP A 81 11.57 11.28 -0.55
N LEU A 82 10.93 10.44 0.29
CA LEU A 82 9.51 10.14 0.25
C LEU A 82 8.68 10.97 1.25
N ILE A 83 9.32 11.56 2.26
CA ILE A 83 8.63 12.45 3.19
C ILE A 83 8.36 13.81 2.52
N VAL A 84 7.15 14.32 2.72
CA VAL A 84 6.76 15.66 2.24
C VAL A 84 7.64 16.71 2.90
N LYS A 85 8.29 17.55 2.10
CA LYS A 85 9.21 18.58 2.60
C LYS A 85 8.44 19.67 3.34
N PRO A 86 9.02 20.28 4.40
CA PRO A 86 8.35 21.35 5.14
C PRO A 86 7.89 22.53 4.28
N LYS A 87 8.64 22.84 3.21
CA LYS A 87 8.28 23.87 2.23
C LYS A 87 6.96 23.56 1.51
N ASP A 88 6.77 22.30 1.13
CA ASP A 88 5.57 21.87 0.40
C ASP A 88 4.36 21.81 1.34
N VAL A 89 4.58 21.44 2.61
CA VAL A 89 3.56 21.54 3.67
C VAL A 89 3.13 22.99 3.87
N ALA A 90 4.08 23.93 3.95
CA ALA A 90 3.79 25.34 4.11
C ALA A 90 3.04 25.92 2.90
N ALA A 91 3.42 25.51 1.68
CA ALA A 91 2.72 25.91 0.46
C ALA A 91 1.27 25.39 0.43
N ALA A 92 1.06 24.13 0.84
CA ALA A 92 -0.27 23.55 0.93
C ALA A 92 -1.15 24.25 1.97
N GLU A 93 -0.60 24.62 3.13
CA GLU A 93 -1.31 25.38 4.17
C GLU A 93 -1.65 26.80 3.74
N ALA A 94 -0.75 27.46 2.99
CA ALA A 94 -1.01 28.79 2.45
C ALA A 94 -2.14 28.77 1.40
N ALA A 95 -2.19 27.73 0.57
CA ALA A 95 -3.22 27.59 -0.46
C ALA A 95 -4.57 27.12 0.11
N ILE A 96 -4.54 26.19 1.08
CA ILE A 96 -5.71 25.57 1.71
C ILE A 96 -5.48 25.56 3.22
N PRO A 97 -5.97 26.58 3.95
CA PRO A 97 -5.81 26.64 5.40
C PRO A 97 -6.39 25.41 6.11
N GLY A 98 -5.57 24.75 6.92
CA GLY A 98 -5.91 23.52 7.66
C GLY A 98 -5.57 22.21 6.95
N SER A 99 -4.99 22.24 5.75
CA SER A 99 -4.65 21.05 4.96
C SER A 99 -3.61 20.13 5.62
N SER A 100 -2.63 20.68 6.34
CA SER A 100 -1.65 19.94 7.14
C SER A 100 -2.23 19.44 8.49
N ARG A 101 -3.24 20.12 9.03
CA ARG A 101 -3.92 19.70 10.29
C ARG A 101 -4.82 18.48 10.09
N LEU A 102 -5.36 18.29 8.88
CA LEU A 102 -6.20 17.13 8.53
C LEU A 102 -5.42 15.80 8.53
N ILE A 103 -4.11 15.84 8.24
CA ILE A 103 -3.24 14.65 8.21
C ILE A 103 -3.08 14.06 9.62
N ALA A 104 -3.04 14.89 10.66
CA ALA A 104 -2.97 14.41 12.06
C ALA A 104 -4.26 13.70 12.51
N ARG A 105 -5.41 13.97 11.87
CA ARG A 105 -6.72 13.41 12.24
C ARG A 105 -7.09 12.11 11.51
N ARG A 106 -6.37 11.72 10.46
CA ARG A 106 -6.66 10.53 9.64
C ARG A 106 -5.49 9.55 9.62
N SER A 107 -4.97 9.18 10.79
CA SER A 107 -4.38 7.84 10.89
C SER A 107 -5.53 6.88 10.59
N PHE A 108 -5.44 6.13 9.49
CA PHE A 108 -6.43 5.13 9.13
C PHE A 108 -6.42 4.07 10.22
N ARG A 109 -7.31 4.21 11.21
CA ARG A 109 -7.49 3.16 12.22
C ARG A 109 -8.49 2.18 11.65
N LEU A 110 -8.05 0.94 11.42
CA LEU A 110 -8.98 -0.17 11.33
C LEU A 110 -9.85 -0.13 12.60
N PRO A 111 -11.19 -0.12 12.48
CA PRO A 111 -12.06 -0.27 13.63
C PRO A 111 -11.61 -1.47 14.47
N PRO A 112 -11.63 -1.40 15.80
CA PRO A 112 -11.25 -2.54 16.65
C PRO A 112 -12.13 -3.77 16.41
N GLU A 113 -13.32 -3.57 15.82
CA GLU A 113 -14.27 -4.62 15.46
C GLU A 113 -14.04 -5.21 14.05
N THR A 114 -13.00 -4.79 13.33
CA THR A 114 -12.72 -5.38 12.01
C THR A 114 -12.33 -6.84 12.21
N PRO A 115 -13.12 -7.82 11.74
CA PRO A 115 -12.79 -9.21 11.94
C PRO A 115 -11.47 -9.52 11.21
N PRO A 116 -10.55 -10.29 11.82
CA PRO A 116 -9.34 -10.70 11.13
C PRO A 116 -9.73 -11.46 9.87
N VAL A 117 -9.10 -11.12 8.74
CA VAL A 117 -9.26 -11.89 7.50
C VAL A 117 -8.75 -13.31 7.81
N PRO A 118 -9.61 -14.35 7.73
CA PRO A 118 -9.17 -15.70 8.01
C PRO A 118 -8.11 -16.08 6.97
N VAL A 119 -6.94 -16.50 7.44
CA VAL A 119 -5.88 -17.04 6.58
C VAL A 119 -6.49 -18.15 5.72
N GLN A 120 -6.70 -17.89 4.43
CA GLN A 120 -7.19 -18.94 3.55
C GLN A 120 -6.17 -20.07 3.54
N ARG A 121 -6.63 -21.28 3.88
CA ARG A 121 -5.80 -22.48 3.79
C ARG A 121 -5.30 -22.59 2.35
N ARG A 122 -3.98 -22.74 2.17
CA ARG A 122 -3.35 -22.94 0.86
C ARG A 122 -4.14 -23.98 0.05
N ALA A 123 -4.55 -23.61 -1.17
CA ALA A 123 -5.25 -24.52 -2.06
C ALA A 123 -4.38 -25.76 -2.32
N LYS A 124 -4.96 -26.95 -2.12
CA LYS A 124 -4.31 -28.23 -2.40
C LYS A 124 -4.77 -28.72 -3.76
N ILE A 125 -3.83 -28.95 -4.69
CA ILE A 125 -4.14 -29.59 -5.97
C ILE A 125 -4.55 -31.03 -5.67
N ILE A 126 -5.83 -31.34 -5.88
CA ILE A 126 -6.39 -32.67 -5.60
C ILE A 126 -6.26 -33.63 -6.79
N THR A 127 -6.24 -33.10 -8.02
CA THR A 127 -6.11 -33.91 -9.23
C THR A 127 -5.45 -33.10 -10.34
N ARG A 128 -4.54 -33.73 -11.10
CA ARG A 128 -3.97 -33.19 -12.33
C ARG A 128 -4.55 -34.00 -13.50
N VAL A 129 -5.28 -33.33 -14.40
CA VAL A 129 -5.79 -33.96 -15.64
C VAL A 129 -4.76 -33.72 -16.73
N THR A 130 -4.33 -34.80 -17.39
CA THR A 130 -3.45 -34.79 -18.55
C THR A 130 -4.23 -35.28 -19.76
N PHE A 131 -4.08 -34.59 -20.89
CA PHE A 131 -4.62 -34.94 -22.19
C PHE A 131 -3.58 -35.70 -23.00
#